data_AF-A0A537PX60-F1
#
_entry.id   AF-A0A537PX60-F1
#
_cell.length_a   1.000
_cell.length_b   1.000
_cell.length_c   1.000
_cell.angle_alpha   90.00
_cell.angle_beta   90.00
_cell.angle_gamma   90.00
#
_symmetry.space_group_name_H-M   'P 1'
#
loop_
_entity.id
_entity.type
_entity.pdbx_description
1 polymer ?
#
loop_
_entity_poly.entity_id
_entity_poly.type
_entity_poly.pdbx_seq_one_letter_code
_entity_poly.pdbx_strand_id
1 'polypeptide(L)'
;MMRFAFAFMALMMASGANAQVPAPAQQLRPTALPSSSYCLPASAGFLQGDAKASEEMHKCARGDTVVIPAKSPGAVARVCDFSKSIVAIGDNVVCVMVFPERASK
;
A
#
# COMPACT_ATOMS: atom_id res chain seq x y z
N MET A 1 2.94 -71.20 -12.01
CA MET A 1 4.06 -71.38 -12.95
C MET A 1 4.64 -70.02 -13.28
N MET A 2 5.93 -69.87 -13.08
CA MET A 2 6.75 -68.67 -13.27
C MET A 2 7.21 -68.60 -14.73
N ARG A 3 7.21 -67.40 -15.36
CA ARG A 3 8.19 -66.91 -16.36
C ARG A 3 7.65 -65.65 -17.06
N PHE A 4 8.22 -64.48 -16.76
CA PHE A 4 9.35 -63.84 -17.46
C PHE A 4 8.98 -63.31 -18.86
N ALA A 5 8.87 -61.99 -18.98
CA ALA A 5 9.35 -61.23 -20.14
C ALA A 5 9.50 -59.74 -19.77
N PHE A 6 10.63 -59.41 -19.15
CA PHE A 6 11.23 -58.08 -19.26
C PHE A 6 11.94 -58.01 -20.61
N ALA A 7 11.52 -57.09 -21.47
CA ALA A 7 12.29 -56.53 -22.61
C ALA A 7 11.32 -55.67 -23.43
N PHE A 8 11.65 -54.51 -23.99
CA PHE A 8 12.81 -53.63 -23.99
C PHE A 8 12.35 -52.43 -24.84
N MET A 9 13.04 -51.28 -24.70
CA MET A 9 12.97 -50.10 -25.56
C MET A 9 11.71 -49.22 -25.40
N ALA A 10 11.79 -48.09 -24.71
CA ALA A 10 12.55 -46.89 -25.10
C ALA A 10 12.17 -46.40 -26.51
N LEU A 11 11.10 -45.61 -26.60
CA LEU A 11 10.91 -44.71 -27.72
C LEU A 11 10.52 -43.33 -27.19
N MET A 12 11.48 -42.41 -27.30
CA MET A 12 11.30 -40.97 -27.59
C MET A 12 10.43 -40.19 -26.59
N MET A 13 11.00 -39.49 -25.60
CA MET A 13 11.67 -38.20 -25.81
C MET A 13 11.11 -37.42 -27.02
N ALA A 14 9.86 -36.98 -26.94
CA ALA A 14 9.39 -35.85 -27.72
C ALA A 14 9.30 -34.63 -26.80
N SER A 15 10.39 -33.87 -26.86
CA SER A 15 10.63 -32.59 -26.20
C SER A 15 9.58 -31.56 -26.60
N GLY A 16 8.48 -31.50 -25.85
CA GLY A 16 7.58 -30.36 -25.83
C GLY A 16 8.05 -29.36 -24.78
N ALA A 17 9.29 -28.86 -24.90
CA ALA A 17 9.70 -27.67 -24.18
C ALA A 17 8.87 -26.52 -24.74
N ASN A 18 7.70 -26.29 -24.16
CA ASN A 18 7.03 -25.01 -24.31
C ASN A 18 8.04 -23.99 -23.83
N ALA A 19 8.63 -23.26 -24.77
CA ALA A 19 9.41 -22.08 -24.51
C ALA A 19 8.49 -21.15 -23.72
N GLN A 20 8.55 -21.25 -22.39
CA GLN A 20 8.07 -20.23 -21.49
C GLN A 20 8.97 -19.04 -21.79
N VAL A 21 8.56 -18.26 -22.79
CA VAL A 21 9.03 -16.89 -22.98
C VAL A 21 8.86 -16.27 -21.60
N PRO A 22 9.96 -15.88 -20.91
CA PRO A 22 9.81 -15.12 -19.69
C PRO A 22 8.96 -13.92 -20.10
N ALA A 23 7.76 -13.80 -19.52
CA ALA A 23 6.97 -12.60 -19.68
C ALA A 23 7.93 -11.43 -19.47
N PRO A 24 7.98 -10.44 -20.38
CA PRO A 24 8.95 -9.36 -20.28
C PRO A 24 8.84 -8.84 -18.86
N ALA A 25 9.93 -8.94 -18.10
CA ALA A 25 9.97 -8.47 -16.73
C ALA A 25 9.49 -7.03 -16.79
N GLN A 26 8.25 -6.78 -16.37
CA GLN A 26 7.78 -5.44 -16.15
C GLN A 26 8.76 -4.94 -15.10
N GLN A 27 9.67 -4.07 -15.54
CA GLN A 27 10.42 -3.26 -14.61
C GLN A 27 9.34 -2.54 -13.82
N LEU A 28 9.02 -3.07 -12.62
CA LEU A 28 8.47 -2.27 -11.55
C LEU A 28 9.53 -1.20 -11.35
N ARG A 29 9.40 -0.12 -12.12
CA ARG A 29 10.06 1.13 -11.82
C ARG A 29 9.63 1.35 -10.38
N PRO A 30 10.56 1.40 -9.41
CA PRO A 30 10.18 1.78 -8.07
C PRO A 30 9.56 3.15 -8.26
N THR A 31 8.24 3.23 -8.18
CA THR A 31 7.56 4.51 -8.08
C THR A 31 8.21 5.10 -6.86
N ALA A 32 9.11 6.08 -7.05
CA ALA A 32 9.87 6.67 -5.97
C ALA A 32 8.85 6.94 -4.88
N LEU A 33 9.00 6.23 -3.75
CA LEU A 33 8.09 6.44 -2.62
C LEU A 33 8.11 7.95 -2.41
N PRO A 34 6.95 8.64 -2.54
CA PRO A 34 6.94 10.07 -2.29
C PRO A 34 7.58 10.24 -0.92
N SER A 35 8.58 11.11 -0.82
CA SER A 35 9.27 11.38 0.43
C SER A 35 8.20 11.78 1.43
N SER A 36 7.79 10.84 2.27
CA SER A 36 6.73 11.02 3.26
C SER A 36 7.24 12.07 4.23
N SER A 37 6.81 13.31 4.04
CA SER A 37 7.17 14.39 4.93
C SER A 37 6.16 14.44 6.08
N TYR A 38 6.53 15.05 7.20
CA TYR A 38 5.59 15.21 8.31
C TYR A 38 4.75 16.46 8.10
N CYS A 39 3.42 16.34 8.00
CA CYS A 39 2.57 17.51 7.88
C CYS A 39 2.35 18.18 9.24
N LEU A 40 3.27 19.07 9.58
CA LEU A 40 3.23 19.87 10.80
C LEU A 40 2.03 20.84 10.88
N PRO A 41 1.64 21.56 9.80
CA PRO A 41 0.49 22.46 9.83
C PRO A 41 -0.82 21.76 10.22
N ALA A 42 -1.12 20.62 9.60
CA ALA A 42 -2.31 19.84 9.91
C ALA A 42 -2.30 19.25 11.31
N SER A 43 -1.17 18.66 11.71
CA SER A 43 -1.00 18.08 13.04
C SER A 43 -1.19 19.15 14.13
N ALA A 44 -0.63 20.35 13.93
CA ALA A 44 -0.86 21.50 14.81
C ALA A 44 -2.31 22.01 14.75
N GLY A 45 -2.95 21.97 13.58
CA GLY A 45 -4.35 22.30 13.42
C GLY A 45 -5.26 21.40 14.26
N PHE A 46 -4.96 20.09 14.35
CA PHE A 46 -5.73 19.17 15.18
C PHE A 46 -5.64 19.45 16.69
N LEU A 47 -4.58 20.12 17.15
CA LEU A 47 -4.52 20.60 18.55
C LEU A 47 -5.54 21.70 18.82
N GLN A 48 -5.90 22.49 17.80
CA GLN A 48 -6.89 23.56 17.87
C GLN A 48 -8.30 23.06 17.53
N GLY A 49 -8.41 21.97 16.77
CA GLY A 49 -9.65 21.26 16.46
C GLY A 49 -9.74 20.81 15.01
N ASP A 50 -10.64 19.87 14.72
CA ASP A 50 -10.82 19.26 13.40
C ASP A 50 -11.06 20.27 12.27
N ALA A 51 -11.78 21.36 12.55
CA ALA A 51 -12.04 22.43 11.57
C ALA A 51 -10.74 23.14 11.16
N LYS A 52 -9.90 23.49 12.14
CA LYS A 52 -8.60 24.12 11.87
C LYS A 52 -7.65 23.18 11.15
N ALA A 53 -7.64 21.91 11.55
CA ALA A 53 -6.88 20.89 10.83
C ALA A 53 -7.31 20.80 9.36
N SER A 54 -8.62 20.79 9.09
CA SER A 54 -9.15 20.76 7.72
C SER A 54 -8.78 21.99 6.90
N GLU A 55 -8.68 23.17 7.53
CA GLU A 55 -8.14 24.36 6.88
C GLU A 55 -6.67 24.15 6.54
N GLU A 56 -5.85 23.67 7.46
CA GLU A 56 -4.39 23.53 7.26
C GLU A 56 -4.00 22.37 6.32
N MET A 57 -4.92 21.43 6.03
CA MET A 57 -4.70 20.28 5.12
C MET A 57 -4.18 20.67 3.73
N HIS A 58 -4.54 21.86 3.21
CA HIS A 58 -4.07 22.31 1.88
C HIS A 58 -2.56 22.59 1.83
N LYS A 59 -1.90 22.69 2.99
CA LYS A 59 -0.45 22.88 3.11
C LYS A 59 0.32 21.56 3.19
N CYS A 60 -0.39 20.43 3.24
CA CYS A 60 0.18 19.09 3.24
C CYS A 60 0.18 18.51 1.83
N ALA A 61 0.97 17.46 1.62
CA ALA A 61 0.91 16.61 0.45
C ALA A 61 0.25 15.25 0.76
N ARG A 62 -0.27 14.59 -0.28
CA ARG A 62 -0.66 13.19 -0.19
C ARG A 62 0.56 12.36 0.12
N GLY A 63 0.42 11.40 1.03
CA GLY A 63 1.54 10.57 1.45
C GLY A 63 2.36 11.15 2.59
N ASP A 64 2.07 12.36 3.06
CA ASP A 64 2.67 12.89 4.28
C ASP A 64 2.15 12.18 5.53
N THR A 65 2.96 12.12 6.58
CA THR A 65 2.53 11.62 7.89
C THR A 65 1.85 12.73 8.67
N VAL A 66 0.72 12.42 9.31
CA VAL A 66 -0.02 13.34 10.17
C VAL A 66 -0.32 12.70 11.52
N VAL A 67 -0.44 13.54 12.55
CA VAL A 67 -0.91 13.14 13.89
C VAL A 67 -2.32 13.67 14.10
N ILE A 68 -3.23 12.76 14.46
CA ILE A 68 -4.65 13.03 14.65
C ILE A 68 -5.05 12.57 16.06
N PRO A 69 -5.74 13.37 16.86
CA PRO A 69 -6.27 12.93 18.14
C PRO A 69 -7.20 11.73 17.99
N ALA A 70 -6.99 10.69 18.80
CA ALA A 70 -7.81 9.46 18.78
C ALA A 70 -9.29 9.72 19.10
N LYS A 71 -9.58 10.81 19.83
CA LYS A 71 -10.93 11.31 20.11
C LYS A 71 -11.69 11.80 18.86
N SER A 72 -11.01 11.96 17.72
CA SER A 72 -11.59 12.38 16.44
C SER A 72 -11.60 11.23 15.43
N PRO A 73 -12.35 10.13 15.67
CA PRO A 73 -12.34 8.95 14.80
C PRO A 73 -12.79 9.26 13.36
N GLY A 74 -13.69 10.25 13.20
CA GLY A 74 -14.11 10.71 11.87
C GLY A 74 -13.00 11.46 11.10
N ALA A 75 -12.04 12.09 11.78
CA ALA A 75 -10.87 12.65 11.12
C ALA A 75 -9.91 11.54 10.69
N VAL A 76 -9.64 10.57 11.57
CA VAL A 76 -8.82 9.39 11.27
C VAL A 76 -9.36 8.66 10.03
N ALA A 77 -10.67 8.40 9.98
CA ALA A 77 -11.31 7.70 8.86
C ALA A 77 -11.22 8.45 7.52
N ARG A 78 -11.16 9.79 7.53
CA ARG A 78 -11.14 10.61 6.31
C ARG A 78 -9.74 10.92 5.82
N VAL A 79 -8.78 11.00 6.74
CA VAL A 79 -7.42 11.50 6.46
C VAL A 79 -6.43 10.35 6.34
N CYS A 80 -6.60 9.25 7.08
CA CYS A 80 -5.63 8.16 7.07
C CYS A 80 -5.77 7.24 5.85
N ASP A 81 -4.65 6.90 5.22
CA ASP A 81 -4.53 5.82 4.27
C ASP A 81 -4.42 4.47 5.00
N PHE A 82 -5.52 3.74 5.07
CA PHE A 82 -5.59 2.41 5.70
C PHE A 82 -4.83 1.31 4.93
N SER A 83 -4.32 1.59 3.73
CA SER A 83 -3.39 0.68 3.04
C SER A 83 -1.95 0.79 3.57
N LYS A 84 -1.69 1.77 4.45
CA LYS A 84 -0.39 2.01 5.11
C LYS A 84 -0.49 1.68 6.59
N SER A 85 0.67 1.60 7.25
CA SER A 85 0.74 1.41 8.69
C SER A 85 0.08 2.57 9.44
N ILE A 86 -0.77 2.25 10.40
CA ILE A 86 -1.37 3.19 11.34
C ILE A 86 -0.88 2.83 12.73
N VAL A 87 -0.38 3.82 13.46
CA VAL A 87 0.16 3.63 14.81
C VAL A 87 -0.64 4.47 15.78
N ALA A 88 -1.23 3.84 16.79
CA ALA A 88 -1.84 4.55 17.92
C ALA A 88 -0.79 4.76 19.02
N ILE A 89 -0.59 6.01 19.45
CA ILE A 89 0.37 6.41 20.48
C ILE A 89 -0.34 7.31 21.48
N GLY A 90 -0.66 6.77 22.66
CA GLY A 90 -1.45 7.45 23.67
C GLY A 90 -2.80 7.90 23.11
N ASP A 91 -3.12 9.18 23.26
CA ASP A 91 -4.36 9.78 22.75
C ASP A 91 -4.29 10.23 21.28
N ASN A 92 -3.30 9.75 20.52
CA ASN A 92 -3.07 10.14 19.13
C ASN A 92 -2.97 8.93 18.21
N VAL A 93 -3.32 9.17 16.95
CA VAL A 93 -3.17 8.27 15.82
C VAL A 93 -2.21 8.92 14.83
N VAL A 94 -1.16 8.20 14.48
CA VAL A 94 -0.18 8.60 13.48
C VAL A 94 -0.44 7.76 12.23
N CYS A 95 -0.67 8.43 11.11
CA CYS A 95 -0.97 7.75 9.85
C CYS A 95 -0.46 8.55 8.64
N VAL A 96 -0.34 7.86 7.52
CA VAL A 96 -0.08 8.49 6.23
C VAL A 96 -1.37 9.11 5.70
N MET A 97 -1.29 10.33 5.19
CA MET A 97 -2.42 11.08 4.66
C MET A 97 -2.85 10.57 3.28
N VAL A 98 -4.13 10.32 3.13
CA VAL A 98 -4.83 10.25 1.85
C VAL A 98 -5.60 11.56 1.64
N PHE A 99 -5.56 12.13 0.44
CA PHE A 99 -6.55 13.14 0.08
C PHE A 99 -7.83 12.40 -0.30
N PRO A 100 -8.96 12.67 0.36
CA PRO A 100 -10.23 12.14 -0.11
C PRO A 100 -10.42 12.65 -1.54
N GLU A 101 -10.68 11.75 -2.49
CA GLU A 101 -11.34 12.18 -3.72
C GLU A 101 -12.64 12.81 -3.27
N ARG A 102 -12.73 14.14 -3.33
CA ARG A 102 -14.02 14.80 -3.18
C ARG A 102 -14.88 14.19 -4.27
N ALA A 103 -15.96 13.50 -3.91
CA ALA A 103 -16.98 13.09 -4.84
C ALA A 103 -17.34 14.32 -5.67
N SER A 104 -16.86 14.31 -6.92
CA SER A 104 -17.10 15.39 -7.86
C SER A 104 -18.62 15.46 -8.03
N LYS A 105 -19.19 16.62 -7.72
CA LYS A 105 -20.61 16.87 -7.96
C LYS A 105 -20.81 17.24 -9.41
#